data_AF-B0R1V5-F1
#
_entry.id   AF-B0R1V5-F1
#
_cell.length_a   1.000
_cell.length_b   1.000
_cell.length_c   1.000
_cell.angle_alpha   90.00
_cell.angle_beta   90.00
_cell.angle_gamma   90.00
#
_symmetry.space_group_name_H-M   'P 1'
#
loop_
_entity.id
_entity.type
_entity.pdbx_description
1 polymer ?
#
loop_
_entity_poly.entity_id
_entity_poly.type
_entity_poly.pdbx_seq_one_letter_code
_entity_poly.pdbx_strand_id
1 'polypeptide(L)'
;LRHLLRLLSSSFLLTGYQGSLIPDRKARVSVKVLAMGCAGHIIGMYPRLFFDRLFKGTEGGAKVEDEQYIRDLLLYVGHSDPQLRGQTLLLIGQMLKASLIESNYLYTDWCWRICEESNTDPVSIEYLVSLLSSSVSDDSSVTARSICQSAKLCLQELCRSCHGNLGLTLTYDLLKLSSTTYWLVQVELMEL
;
A
#
# COMPACT_ATOMS: atom_id res chain seq x y z
N LEU A 1 -0.10 3.33 18.24
CA LEU A 1 -0.16 2.86 16.84
C LEU A 1 1.17 3.01 16.10
N ARG A 2 1.81 4.19 16.07
CA ARG A 2 3.17 4.36 15.49
C ARG A 2 4.20 3.33 15.93
N HIS A 3 4.36 3.12 17.24
CA HIS A 3 5.30 2.12 17.78
C HIS A 3 4.95 0.69 17.32
N LEU A 4 3.67 0.33 17.32
CA LEU A 4 3.20 -0.98 16.87
C LEU A 4 3.49 -1.19 15.38
N LEU A 5 3.22 -0.20 14.53
CA LEU A 5 3.51 -0.26 13.10
C LEU A 5 4.99 -0.50 12.85
N ARG A 6 5.86 0.25 13.54
CA ARG A 6 7.32 0.07 13.48
C ARG A 6 7.73 -1.33 13.93
N LEU A 7 7.18 -1.82 15.05
CA LEU A 7 7.48 -3.14 15.59
C LEU A 7 7.06 -4.26 14.62
N LEU A 8 5.85 -4.22 14.08
CA LEU A 8 5.37 -5.18 13.09
C LEU A 8 6.24 -5.16 11.83
N SER A 9 6.54 -3.96 11.35
CA SER A 9 7.34 -3.77 10.14
C SER A 9 8.76 -4.28 10.33
N SER A 10 9.46 -3.87 11.39
CA SER A 10 10.85 -4.28 11.64
C SER A 10 11.02 -5.75 12.04
N SER A 11 9.98 -6.37 12.60
CA SER A 11 10.05 -7.77 13.03
C SER A 11 9.80 -8.74 11.87
N PHE A 12 8.91 -8.40 10.94
CA PHE A 12 8.40 -9.37 9.96
C PHE A 12 8.54 -8.96 8.50
N LEU A 13 8.65 -7.67 8.19
CA LEU A 13 8.48 -7.14 6.84
C LEU A 13 9.74 -6.44 6.31
N LEU A 14 10.32 -5.52 7.08
CA LEU A 14 11.36 -4.60 6.66
C LEU A 14 12.65 -4.84 7.45
N THR A 15 13.80 -4.73 6.78
CA THR A 15 15.10 -5.11 7.36
C THR A 15 15.79 -3.99 8.15
N GLY A 16 15.40 -2.75 7.93
CA GLY A 16 16.14 -1.56 8.35
C GLY A 16 16.88 -0.83 7.24
N TYR A 17 17.15 -1.51 6.13
CA TYR A 17 17.91 -0.98 5.00
C TYR A 17 16.99 -0.64 3.85
N GLN A 18 17.18 0.54 3.26
CA GLN A 18 16.35 1.02 2.16
C GLN A 18 16.19 -0.05 1.05
N GLY A 19 14.97 -0.24 0.57
CA GLY A 19 14.67 -1.17 -0.52
C GLY A 19 14.73 -2.66 -0.14
N SER A 20 15.08 -2.99 1.10
CA SER A 20 15.35 -4.37 1.51
C SER A 20 14.25 -4.97 2.38
N LEU A 21 13.70 -6.10 1.92
CA LEU A 21 12.63 -6.85 2.57
C LEU A 21 13.18 -8.04 3.38
N ILE A 22 12.51 -8.38 4.49
CA ILE A 22 12.86 -9.58 5.26
C ILE A 22 12.61 -10.82 4.38
N PRO A 23 13.56 -11.76 4.24
CA PRO A 23 13.39 -12.96 3.42
C PRO A 23 12.49 -14.00 4.10
N ASP A 24 11.80 -14.83 3.32
CA ASP A 24 10.84 -15.85 3.82
C ASP A 24 11.46 -16.87 4.78
N ARG A 25 12.78 -17.10 4.67
CA ARG A 25 13.53 -17.95 5.63
C ARG A 25 13.55 -17.40 7.05
N LYS A 26 13.43 -16.07 7.22
CA LYS A 26 13.47 -15.40 8.53
C LYS A 26 12.07 -15.19 9.12
N ALA A 27 11.07 -14.96 8.28
CA ALA A 27 9.68 -14.82 8.69
C ALA A 27 8.78 -15.57 7.70
N ARG A 28 7.97 -16.50 8.20
CA ARG A 28 7.04 -17.27 7.38
C ARG A 28 6.08 -16.33 6.66
N VAL A 29 5.77 -16.63 5.41
CA VAL A 29 4.88 -15.81 4.56
C VAL A 29 3.52 -15.57 5.21
N SER A 30 2.93 -16.57 5.87
CA SER A 30 1.65 -16.42 6.59
C SER A 30 1.70 -15.36 7.70
N VAL A 31 2.84 -15.22 8.39
CA VAL A 31 3.05 -14.19 9.41
C VAL A 31 3.21 -12.82 8.74
N LYS A 32 3.90 -12.75 7.59
CA LYS A 32 4.01 -11.51 6.81
C LYS A 32 2.65 -11.03 6.31
N VAL A 33 1.82 -11.93 5.79
CA VAL A 33 0.46 -11.64 5.34
C VAL A 33 -0.35 -11.02 6.48
N LEU A 34 -0.32 -11.62 7.67
CA LEU A 34 -1.03 -11.09 8.83
C LEU A 34 -0.47 -9.74 9.28
N ALA A 35 0.86 -9.62 9.40
CA ALA A 35 1.52 -8.38 9.77
C ALA A 35 1.22 -7.26 8.76
N MET A 36 1.15 -7.59 7.47
CA MET A 36 0.82 -6.66 6.40
C MET A 36 -0.61 -6.18 6.49
N GLY A 37 -1.56 -7.08 6.73
CA GLY A 37 -2.95 -6.72 7.01
C GLY A 37 -3.05 -5.79 8.22
N CYS A 38 -2.39 -6.11 9.34
CA CYS A 38 -2.37 -5.22 10.51
C CYS A 38 -1.77 -3.85 10.21
N ALA A 39 -0.65 -3.80 9.49
CA ALA A 39 -0.01 -2.55 9.07
C ALA A 39 -0.94 -1.70 8.20
N GLY A 40 -1.64 -2.32 7.25
CA GLY A 40 -2.65 -1.67 6.42
C GLY A 40 -3.75 -1.03 7.26
N HIS A 41 -4.34 -1.76 8.20
CA HIS A 41 -5.39 -1.21 9.06
C HIS A 41 -4.89 -0.02 9.90
N ILE A 42 -3.65 -0.08 10.39
CA ILE A 42 -3.04 1.04 11.13
C ILE A 42 -2.87 2.25 10.23
N ILE A 43 -2.39 2.07 8.99
CA ILE A 43 -2.23 3.12 7.99
C ILE A 43 -3.59 3.69 7.58
N GLY A 44 -4.62 2.84 7.45
CA GLY A 44 -5.99 3.27 7.18
C GLY A 44 -6.61 4.12 8.28
N MET A 45 -6.11 4.04 9.51
CA MET A 45 -6.50 4.93 10.61
C MET A 45 -5.63 6.18 10.71
N TYR A 46 -4.33 6.07 10.41
CA TYR A 46 -3.35 7.15 10.53
C TYR A 46 -2.39 7.13 9.33
N PRO A 47 -2.80 7.65 8.16
CA PRO A 47 -2.04 7.52 6.91
C PRO A 47 -0.71 8.26 6.94
N ARG A 48 -0.54 9.28 7.79
CA ARG A 48 0.76 9.96 7.99
C ARG A 48 1.89 9.01 8.36
N LEU A 49 1.58 7.93 9.09
CA LEU A 49 2.57 6.96 9.55
C LEU A 49 3.23 6.20 8.40
N PHE A 50 2.65 6.23 7.20
CA PHE A 50 3.23 5.66 5.99
C PHE A 50 4.56 6.32 5.60
N PHE A 51 4.74 7.59 5.93
CA PHE A 51 5.94 8.37 5.63
C PHE A 51 6.98 8.34 6.75
N ASP A 52 6.72 7.63 7.84
CA ASP A 52 7.65 7.53 8.96
C ASP A 52 8.88 6.70 8.60
N ARG A 53 10.02 7.07 9.20
CA ARG A 53 11.18 6.20 9.32
C ARG A 53 10.84 4.95 10.11
N LEU A 54 11.36 3.79 9.69
CA LEU A 54 11.17 2.51 10.37
C LEU A 54 11.80 2.54 11.77
N PHE A 55 13.06 2.95 11.84
CA PHE A 55 13.78 3.16 13.10
C PHE A 55 13.84 4.65 13.44
N LYS A 56 13.80 4.97 14.74
CA LYS A 56 14.16 6.31 15.19
C LYS A 56 15.66 6.48 14.91
N GLY A 57 16.06 7.59 14.30
CA GLY A 57 17.44 7.84 13.88
C GLY A 57 18.44 7.34 14.93
N THR A 58 19.31 6.44 14.50
CA THR A 58 20.29 5.80 15.38
C THR A 58 21.24 6.85 15.94
N GLU A 59 21.54 6.78 17.24
CA GLU A 59 22.69 7.43 17.88
C GLU A 59 24.05 6.87 17.37
N GLY A 60 24.08 6.25 16.20
CA GLY A 60 25.18 5.47 15.67
C GLY A 60 25.21 5.49 14.16
N GLY A 61 25.68 6.61 13.59
CA GLY A 61 26.47 6.68 12.36
C GLY A 61 25.93 6.13 11.03
N ALA A 62 24.70 5.60 10.96
CA ALA A 62 24.10 5.21 9.69
C ALA A 62 23.88 6.47 8.84
N LYS A 63 24.34 6.45 7.58
CA LYS A 63 24.12 7.56 6.66
C LYS A 63 22.61 7.71 6.44
N VAL A 64 22.14 8.96 6.36
CA VAL A 64 20.73 9.29 6.10
C VAL A 64 20.23 8.62 4.80
N GLU A 65 21.14 8.37 3.85
CA GLU A 65 20.87 7.70 2.58
C GLU A 65 20.48 6.21 2.71
N ASP A 66 20.77 5.55 3.84
CA ASP A 66 20.45 4.13 4.05
C ASP A 66 19.14 3.92 4.85
N GLU A 67 18.43 4.99 5.20
CA GLU A 67 17.25 4.92 6.06
C GLU A 67 16.04 4.29 5.36
N GLN A 68 15.50 3.23 5.97
CA GLN A 68 14.28 2.60 5.53
C GLN A 68 13.03 3.26 6.10
N TYR A 69 12.01 3.45 5.25
CA TYR A 69 10.73 4.04 5.60
C TYR A 69 9.61 3.00 5.58
N ILE A 70 8.48 3.30 6.25
CA ILE A 70 7.30 2.42 6.23
C ILE A 70 6.73 2.25 4.81
N ARG A 71 6.88 3.23 3.93
CA ARG A 71 6.47 3.12 2.52
C ARG A 71 7.12 1.96 1.75
N ASP A 72 8.27 1.44 2.20
CA ASP A 72 8.93 0.29 1.57
C ASP A 72 8.09 -0.98 1.63
N LEU A 73 7.03 -1.00 2.46
CA LEU A 73 6.00 -2.03 2.42
C LEU A 73 5.39 -2.22 1.03
N LEU A 74 5.36 -1.17 0.18
CA LEU A 74 4.89 -1.25 -1.21
C LEU A 74 5.70 -2.24 -2.06
N LEU A 75 6.95 -2.53 -1.71
CA LEU A 75 7.81 -3.45 -2.47
C LEU A 75 7.26 -4.89 -2.46
N TYR A 76 6.37 -5.22 -1.51
CA TYR A 76 5.70 -6.52 -1.47
C TYR A 76 4.68 -6.74 -2.60
N VAL A 77 4.35 -5.72 -3.41
CA VAL A 77 3.58 -5.91 -4.65
C VAL A 77 4.28 -6.88 -5.60
N GLY A 78 5.61 -6.95 -5.59
CA GLY A 78 6.40 -7.88 -6.42
C GLY A 78 6.70 -9.24 -5.76
N HIS A 79 6.08 -9.57 -4.63
CA HIS A 79 6.40 -10.81 -3.90
C HIS A 79 5.90 -12.06 -4.63
N SER A 80 6.56 -13.22 -4.47
CA SER A 80 6.15 -14.47 -5.13
C SER A 80 4.80 -15.01 -4.63
N ASP A 81 4.50 -14.81 -3.34
CA ASP A 81 3.24 -15.22 -2.73
C ASP A 81 2.06 -14.27 -3.06
N PRO A 82 0.97 -14.77 -3.66
CA PRO A 82 -0.14 -13.93 -4.11
C PRO A 82 -0.98 -13.34 -2.96
N GLN A 83 -1.01 -13.99 -1.80
CA GLN A 83 -1.75 -13.48 -0.65
C GLN A 83 -1.03 -12.28 -0.02
N LEU A 84 0.30 -12.29 0.00
CA LEU A 84 1.11 -11.15 0.43
C LEU A 84 1.03 -9.99 -0.57
N ARG A 85 1.08 -10.27 -1.88
CA ARG A 85 0.77 -9.25 -2.90
C ARG A 85 -0.62 -8.65 -2.65
N GLY A 86 -1.63 -9.49 -2.47
CA GLY A 86 -3.00 -9.07 -2.19
C GLY A 86 -3.14 -8.18 -0.95
N GLN A 87 -2.51 -8.53 0.17
CA GLN A 87 -2.52 -7.69 1.37
C GLN A 87 -1.80 -6.35 1.16
N THR A 88 -0.77 -6.32 0.33
CA THR A 88 -0.07 -5.07 -0.02
C THR A 88 -0.98 -4.16 -0.83
N LEU A 89 -1.76 -4.71 -1.76
CA LEU A 89 -2.75 -3.95 -2.52
C LEU A 89 -3.86 -3.41 -1.62
N LEU A 90 -4.36 -4.20 -0.69
CA LEU A 90 -5.33 -3.73 0.31
C LEU A 90 -4.78 -2.57 1.15
N LEU A 91 -3.51 -2.63 1.57
CA LEU A 91 -2.83 -1.53 2.25
C LEU A 91 -2.80 -0.27 1.37
N ILE A 92 -2.53 -0.40 0.06
CA ILE A 92 -2.55 0.74 -0.88
C ILE A 92 -3.96 1.35 -0.94
N GLY A 93 -5.01 0.53 -1.07
CA GLY A 93 -6.40 1.01 -1.06
C GLY A 93 -6.77 1.72 0.24
N GLN A 94 -6.35 1.18 1.39
CA GLN A 94 -6.55 1.82 2.70
C GLN A 94 -5.80 3.15 2.81
N MET A 95 -4.55 3.20 2.34
CA MET A 95 -3.74 4.41 2.30
C MET A 95 -4.38 5.49 1.41
N LEU A 96 -4.79 5.14 0.20
CA LEU A 96 -5.45 6.06 -0.74
C LEU A 96 -6.73 6.65 -0.15
N LYS A 97 -7.62 5.78 0.38
CA LYS A 97 -8.85 6.22 1.03
C LYS A 97 -8.56 7.15 2.21
N ALA A 98 -7.73 6.70 3.14
CA ALA A 98 -7.48 7.43 4.38
C ALA A 98 -6.78 8.76 4.13
N SER A 99 -5.78 8.78 3.24
CA SER A 99 -5.03 10.00 2.94
C SER A 99 -5.89 11.05 2.23
N LEU A 100 -6.73 10.65 1.27
CA LEU A 100 -7.68 11.56 0.61
C LEU A 100 -8.70 12.15 1.59
N ILE A 101 -9.22 11.35 2.52
CA ILE A 101 -10.15 11.85 3.54
C ILE A 101 -9.41 12.81 4.49
N GLU A 102 -8.22 12.43 4.97
CA GLU A 102 -7.45 13.25 5.91
C GLU A 102 -6.99 14.58 5.29
N SER A 103 -6.72 14.58 3.99
CA SER A 103 -6.28 15.75 3.25
C SER A 103 -7.43 16.64 2.77
N ASN A 104 -8.69 16.32 3.07
CA ASN A 104 -9.87 16.93 2.44
C ASN A 104 -9.75 16.96 0.90
N TYR A 105 -9.30 15.83 0.32
CA TYR A 105 -9.06 15.62 -1.11
C TYR A 105 -7.94 16.45 -1.75
N LEU A 106 -7.14 17.18 -0.96
CA LEU A 106 -5.92 17.87 -1.40
C LEU A 106 -4.67 17.02 -1.11
N TYR A 107 -4.58 15.84 -1.72
CA TYR A 107 -3.54 14.85 -1.40
C TYR A 107 -2.12 15.38 -1.61
N THR A 108 -1.86 16.04 -2.74
CA THR A 108 -0.52 16.51 -3.12
C THR A 108 0.05 17.45 -2.05
N ASP A 109 -0.68 18.51 -1.68
CA ASP A 109 -0.23 19.48 -0.67
C ASP A 109 -0.07 18.83 0.71
N TRP A 110 -0.98 17.92 1.07
CA TRP A 110 -0.91 17.17 2.31
C TRP A 110 0.33 16.28 2.37
N CYS A 111 0.65 15.60 1.26
CA CYS A 111 1.82 14.72 1.16
C CYS A 111 3.11 15.52 1.28
N TRP A 112 3.23 16.63 0.54
CA TRP A 112 4.41 17.52 0.61
C TRP A 112 4.69 17.99 2.03
N ARG A 113 3.67 18.49 2.74
CA ARG A 113 3.82 18.98 4.13
C ARG A 113 4.26 17.87 5.09
N ILE A 114 3.70 16.67 4.99
CA ILE A 114 4.10 15.54 5.85
C ILE A 114 5.54 15.10 5.55
N CYS A 115 5.91 15.13 4.27
CA CYS A 115 7.23 14.73 3.81
C CYS A 115 8.29 15.76 4.23
N GLU A 116 7.95 17.04 4.24
CA GLU A 116 8.77 18.11 4.83
C GLU A 116 8.94 17.90 6.36
N GLU A 117 7.84 17.63 7.09
CA GLU A 117 7.89 17.31 8.53
C GLU A 117 8.74 16.06 8.83
N SER A 118 8.76 15.10 7.92
CA SER A 118 9.42 13.79 8.09
C SER A 118 10.81 13.72 7.42
N ASN A 119 11.24 14.81 6.77
CA ASN A 119 12.45 14.92 5.95
C ASN A 119 12.64 13.72 5.01
N THR A 120 11.71 13.59 4.06
CA THR A 120 11.64 12.48 3.11
C THR A 120 10.97 12.92 1.81
N ASP A 121 11.05 12.12 0.75
CA ASP A 121 10.45 12.47 -0.52
C ASP A 121 8.92 12.25 -0.52
N PRO A 122 8.13 13.02 -1.28
CA PRO A 122 6.71 12.74 -1.47
C PRO A 122 6.48 11.45 -2.27
N VAL A 123 5.34 10.81 -2.01
CA VAL A 123 4.83 9.69 -2.84
C VAL A 123 3.66 10.21 -3.64
N SER A 124 3.70 10.10 -4.96
CA SER A 124 2.60 10.56 -5.81
C SER A 124 1.41 9.60 -5.73
N ILE A 125 0.20 10.15 -5.86
CA ILE A 125 -1.03 9.35 -5.89
C ILE A 125 -1.11 8.53 -7.18
N GLU A 126 -0.57 9.07 -8.28
CA GLU A 126 -0.43 8.40 -9.58
C GLU A 126 0.38 7.12 -9.43
N TYR A 127 1.47 7.14 -8.67
CA TYR A 127 2.28 5.96 -8.42
C TYR A 127 1.48 4.90 -7.65
N LEU A 128 0.78 5.28 -6.58
CA LEU A 128 -0.04 4.33 -5.80
C LEU A 128 -1.15 3.70 -6.65
N VAL A 129 -1.84 4.49 -7.48
CA VAL A 129 -2.87 3.96 -8.39
C VAL A 129 -2.23 3.08 -9.47
N SER A 130 -1.05 3.44 -9.98
CA SER A 130 -0.35 2.63 -10.99
C SER A 130 0.00 1.22 -10.48
N LEU A 131 0.33 1.07 -9.19
CA LEU A 131 0.56 -0.24 -8.57
C LEU A 131 -0.72 -1.10 -8.54
N LEU A 132 -1.88 -0.48 -8.32
CA LEU A 132 -3.17 -1.18 -8.41
C LEU A 132 -3.50 -1.58 -9.85
N SER A 133 -3.39 -0.64 -10.79
CA SER A 133 -3.63 -0.88 -12.22
C SER A 133 -2.72 -1.95 -12.80
N SER A 134 -1.42 -1.93 -12.49
CA SER A 134 -0.48 -2.94 -12.99
C SER A 134 -0.78 -4.34 -12.46
N SER A 135 -1.35 -4.43 -11.26
CA SER A 135 -1.68 -5.72 -10.63
C SER A 135 -2.89 -6.38 -11.28
N VAL A 136 -3.71 -5.67 -12.06
CA VAL A 136 -4.90 -6.25 -12.72
C VAL A 136 -4.52 -7.40 -13.66
N SER A 137 -3.30 -7.37 -14.20
CA SER A 137 -2.75 -8.42 -15.04
C SER A 137 -2.02 -9.53 -14.27
N ASP A 138 -2.19 -9.63 -12.94
CA ASP A 138 -1.60 -10.69 -12.13
C ASP A 138 -2.21 -12.06 -12.46
N ASP A 139 -1.35 -13.08 -12.52
CA ASP A 139 -1.74 -14.45 -12.87
C ASP A 139 -2.61 -15.12 -11.78
N SER A 140 -2.55 -14.63 -10.54
CA SER A 140 -3.28 -15.21 -9.42
C SER A 140 -4.68 -14.62 -9.27
N SER A 141 -5.69 -15.50 -9.26
CA SER A 141 -7.06 -15.11 -8.92
C SER A 141 -7.20 -14.57 -7.49
N VAL A 142 -6.29 -14.93 -6.57
CA VAL A 142 -6.25 -14.38 -5.21
C VAL A 142 -5.86 -12.91 -5.25
N THR A 143 -4.79 -12.57 -5.98
CA THR A 143 -4.35 -11.19 -6.14
C THR A 143 -5.38 -10.39 -6.92
N ALA A 144 -5.92 -10.93 -8.02
CA ALA A 144 -7.00 -10.31 -8.78
C ALA A 144 -8.20 -9.93 -7.89
N ARG A 145 -8.62 -10.83 -7.00
CA ARG A 145 -9.69 -10.57 -6.03
C ARG A 145 -9.33 -9.44 -5.08
N SER A 146 -8.10 -9.44 -4.54
CA SER A 146 -7.63 -8.40 -3.64
C SER A 146 -7.57 -7.01 -4.29
N ILE A 147 -7.38 -6.92 -5.61
CA ILE A 147 -7.44 -5.64 -6.32
C ILE A 147 -8.87 -5.09 -6.32
N CYS A 148 -9.88 -5.91 -6.60
CA CYS A 148 -11.29 -5.48 -6.48
C CYS A 148 -11.57 -5.00 -5.05
N GLN A 149 -11.15 -5.75 -4.04
CA GLN A 149 -11.33 -5.34 -2.64
C GLN A 149 -10.61 -4.02 -2.31
N SER A 150 -9.40 -3.81 -2.83
CA SER A 150 -8.66 -2.57 -2.68
C SER A 150 -9.36 -1.40 -3.37
N ALA A 151 -9.82 -1.60 -4.61
CA ALA A 151 -10.55 -0.60 -5.37
C ALA A 151 -11.84 -0.20 -4.65
N LYS A 152 -12.58 -1.15 -4.06
CA LYS A 152 -13.78 -0.88 -3.25
C LYS A 152 -13.51 0.10 -2.10
N LEU A 153 -12.29 0.09 -1.56
CA LEU A 153 -11.91 0.99 -0.47
C LEU A 153 -11.66 2.42 -0.94
N CYS A 154 -11.00 2.61 -2.10
CA CYS A 154 -10.49 3.92 -2.49
C CYS A 154 -11.20 4.57 -3.68
N LEU A 155 -11.93 3.82 -4.51
CA LEU A 155 -12.45 4.31 -5.79
C LEU A 155 -13.40 5.49 -5.63
N GLN A 156 -14.31 5.41 -4.66
CA GLN A 156 -15.25 6.49 -4.37
C GLN A 156 -14.53 7.80 -4.01
N GLU A 157 -13.49 7.75 -3.18
CA GLU A 157 -12.77 8.94 -2.73
C GLU A 157 -11.83 9.47 -3.82
N LEU A 158 -11.24 8.61 -4.65
CA LEU A 158 -10.51 9.00 -5.85
C LEU A 158 -11.40 9.80 -6.80
N CYS A 159 -12.59 9.29 -7.11
CA CYS A 159 -13.57 9.94 -8.00
C CYS A 159 -14.09 11.28 -7.47
N ARG A 160 -14.09 11.49 -6.14
CA ARG A 160 -14.46 12.77 -5.51
C ARG A 160 -13.33 13.80 -5.48
N SER A 161 -12.09 13.36 -5.64
CA SER A 161 -10.92 14.22 -5.61
C SER A 161 -10.65 14.89 -6.96
N CYS A 162 -9.67 15.79 -7.00
CA CYS A 162 -9.13 16.34 -8.25
C CYS A 162 -8.45 15.29 -9.14
N HIS A 163 -8.21 14.08 -8.63
CA HIS A 163 -7.63 12.94 -9.35
C HIS A 163 -8.70 11.96 -9.87
N GLY A 164 -9.93 12.43 -10.10
CA GLY A 164 -11.03 11.57 -10.59
C GLY A 164 -10.74 10.85 -11.91
N ASN A 165 -9.82 11.39 -12.73
CA ASN A 165 -9.31 10.70 -13.93
C ASN A 165 -8.59 9.39 -13.58
N LEU A 166 -7.82 9.34 -12.49
CA LEU A 166 -7.18 8.12 -12.01
C LEU A 166 -8.20 7.08 -11.55
N GLY A 167 -9.28 7.53 -10.90
CA GLY A 167 -10.41 6.68 -10.55
C GLY A 167 -11.06 6.06 -11.80
N LEU A 168 -11.29 6.87 -12.84
CA LEU A 168 -11.83 6.39 -14.12
C LEU A 168 -10.89 5.38 -14.80
N THR A 169 -9.59 5.66 -14.84
CA THR A 169 -8.59 4.74 -15.41
C THR A 169 -8.56 3.42 -14.66
N LEU A 170 -8.55 3.45 -13.32
CA LEU A 170 -8.59 2.25 -12.49
C LEU A 170 -9.87 1.44 -12.75
N THR A 171 -11.03 2.09 -12.84
CA THR A 171 -12.28 1.41 -13.20
C THR A 171 -12.19 0.73 -14.56
N TYR A 172 -11.66 1.43 -15.57
CA TYR A 172 -11.48 0.86 -16.90
C TYR A 172 -10.54 -0.36 -16.88
N ASP A 173 -9.45 -0.30 -16.12
CA ASP A 173 -8.54 -1.42 -15.96
C ASP A 173 -9.23 -2.61 -15.28
N LEU A 174 -9.98 -2.37 -14.20
CA LEU A 174 -10.71 -3.43 -13.46
C LEU A 174 -11.71 -4.18 -14.35
N LEU A 175 -12.31 -3.54 -15.36
CA LEU A 175 -13.21 -4.22 -16.30
C LEU A 175 -12.52 -5.35 -17.07
N LYS A 176 -11.18 -5.34 -17.20
CA LYS A 176 -10.41 -6.46 -17.77
C LYS A 176 -10.57 -7.75 -16.95
N LEU A 177 -10.90 -7.65 -15.66
CA LEU A 177 -11.16 -8.81 -14.81
C LEU A 177 -12.48 -9.52 -15.15
N SER A 178 -13.37 -8.90 -15.95
CA SER A 178 -14.61 -9.53 -16.40
C SER A 178 -14.40 -10.78 -17.24
N SER A 179 -13.24 -10.95 -17.88
CA SER A 179 -12.89 -12.17 -18.62
C SER A 179 -12.34 -13.30 -17.74
N THR A 180 -12.16 -13.09 -16.43
CA THR A 180 -11.63 -14.11 -15.53
C THR A 180 -12.63 -15.24 -15.32
N THR A 181 -12.16 -16.49 -15.28
CA THR A 181 -13.04 -17.65 -15.07
C THR A 181 -13.35 -17.90 -13.60
N TYR A 182 -12.67 -17.22 -12.67
CA TYR A 182 -12.85 -17.41 -11.24
C TYR A 182 -14.04 -16.60 -10.72
N TRP A 183 -15.13 -17.30 -10.41
CA TRP A 183 -16.42 -16.68 -10.07
C TRP A 183 -16.36 -15.66 -8.93
N LEU A 184 -15.49 -15.85 -7.93
CA LEU A 184 -15.42 -14.94 -6.79
C LEU A 184 -14.81 -13.58 -7.18
N VAL A 185 -13.92 -13.54 -8.18
CA VAL A 185 -13.44 -12.26 -8.73
C VAL A 185 -14.58 -11.53 -9.45
N GLN A 186 -15.43 -12.27 -10.18
CA GLN A 186 -16.60 -11.69 -10.87
C GLN A 186 -17.59 -11.08 -9.87
N VAL A 187 -17.87 -11.79 -8.77
CA VAL A 187 -18.73 -11.26 -7.70
C VAL A 187 -18.15 -9.97 -7.12
N GLU A 188 -16.85 -9.97 -6.78
CA GLU A 188 -16.21 -8.79 -6.20
C GLU A 188 -16.15 -7.61 -7.17
N LEU A 189 -15.99 -7.87 -8.49
CA LEU A 189 -16.05 -6.84 -9.53
C LEU A 189 -17.44 -6.21 -9.64
N MET A 190 -18.50 -7.00 -9.50
CA MET A 190 -19.90 -6.52 -9.56
C MET A 190 -20.32 -5.76 -8.30
N GLU A 191 -19.63 -5.95 -7.18
CA GLU A 191 -19.88 -5.25 -5.91
C GLU A 191 -19.17 -3.88 -5.78
N LEU A 192 -18.35 -3.51 -6.76
CA LEU A 192 -17.68 -2.20 -6.83
C LEU A 192 -18.66 -1.07 -7.16
#